data_AF-A0A820MJR5-F1
#
_entry.id   AF-A0A820MJR5-F1
#
_cell.length_a   1.000
_cell.length_b   1.000
_cell.length_c   1.000
_cell.angle_alpha   90.00
_cell.angle_beta   90.00
_cell.angle_gamma   90.00
#
_symmetry.space_group_name_H-M   'P 1'
#
loop_
_entity.id
_entity.type
_entity.pdbx_description
1 polymer ?
#
loop_
_entity_poly.entity_id
_entity_poly.type
_entity_poly.pdbx_seq_one_letter_code
_entity_poly.pdbx_strand_id
1 'polypeptide(L)' 'LTGHRALYLKEINHHLALICVLRDEALSKQAIIDYNVEQFKEYILKLFRLNQENSESSMSS' A
#
# COMPACT_ATOMS: atom_id res chain seq x y z
N LEU A 1 2.60 18.71 10.90
CA LEU A 1 2.57 17.75 12.02
C LEU A 1 2.33 18.54 13.30
N THR A 2 1.07 18.67 13.70
CA THR A 2 0.65 19.43 14.88
C THR A 2 0.03 18.43 15.86
N GLY A 3 0.76 18.04 16.91
CA GLY A 3 0.31 17.40 18.17
C GLY A 3 -0.62 16.17 18.21
N HIS A 4 -1.29 15.80 17.12
CA HIS A 4 -2.38 14.81 17.07
C HIS A 4 -2.38 13.97 15.79
N ARG A 5 -1.28 14.02 15.03
CA ARG A 5 -1.16 13.32 13.75
C ARG A 5 0.20 12.65 13.64
N ALA A 6 0.20 11.41 13.20
CA ALA A 6 1.38 10.59 12.96
C ALA A 6 1.53 10.25 11.48
N LEU A 7 2.78 10.04 11.06
CA LEU A 7 3.10 9.50 9.74
C LEU A 7 3.37 8.01 9.86
N TYR A 8 2.65 7.23 9.07
CA TYR A 8 2.91 5.81 8.89
C TYR A 8 3.47 5.59 7.49
N LEU A 9 4.63 4.97 7.41
CA LEU A 9 5.36 4.74 6.17
C LEU A 9 5.55 3.23 5.96
N LYS A 10 5.21 2.74 4.77
CA LYS A 10 5.42 1.34 4.40
C LYS A 10 5.87 1.23 2.95
N GLU A 11 6.92 0.43 2.70
CA GLU A 11 7.34 0.07 1.36
C GLU A 11 6.33 -0.90 0.71
N ILE A 12 5.86 -0.55 -0.50
CA ILE A 12 5.00 -1.40 -1.33
C ILE A 12 5.85 -2.21 -2.31
N ASN A 13 6.76 -1.57 -3.03
CA ASN A 13 7.83 -2.19 -3.82
C ASN A 13 8.98 -1.19 -4.04
N HIS A 14 10.00 -1.60 -4.80
CA HIS A 14 11.18 -0.78 -5.13
C HIS A 14 10.85 0.63 -5.68
N HIS A 15 9.69 0.83 -6.31
CA HIS A 15 9.29 2.09 -6.94
C HIS A 15 8.18 2.84 -6.18
N LEU A 16 7.58 2.24 -5.14
CA LEU A 16 6.38 2.76 -4.49
C LEU A 16 6.42 2.59 -2.98
N ALA A 17 6.15 3.69 -2.27
CA ALA A 17 5.91 3.70 -0.84
C ALA A 17 4.50 4.23 -0.54
N LEU A 18 3.86 3.65 0.48
CA LEU A 18 2.62 4.14 1.06
C LEU A 18 2.94 5.08 2.22
N ILE A 19 2.39 6.29 2.15
CA ILE A 19 2.48 7.30 3.22
C ILE A 19 1.07 7.59 3.73
N CYS A 20 0.80 7.28 5.00
CA CYS A 20 -0.47 7.55 5.63
C CYS A 20 -0.31 8.65 6.69
N VAL A 21 -1.20 9.64 6.66
CA VAL A 21 -1.36 10.62 7.75
C VAL A 21 -2.47 10.13 8.65
N LEU A 22 -2.09 9.63 9.81
CA LEU A 22 -3.00 9.07 10.80
C LEU A 22 -3.23 10.08 11.92
N ARG A 23 -4.36 9.95 12.63
CA ARG A 23 -4.51 10.58 13.94
C ARG A 23 -3.89 9.68 15.00
N ASP A 24 -3.44 10.26 16.11
CA ASP A 24 -2.74 9.52 17.15
C ASP A 24 -3.60 8.39 17.76
N GLU A 25 -4.93 8.55 17.80
CA GLU A 25 -5.83 7.50 18.30
C GLU A 25 -5.78 6.24 17.43
N ALA A 26 -5.50 6.38 16.13
CA ALA A 26 -5.39 5.23 15.22
C ALA A 26 -4.15 4.38 15.53
N LEU A 27 -3.07 4.96 16.05
CA LEU A 27 -1.86 4.23 16.41
C LEU A 27 -2.09 3.22 17.54
N SER A 28 -3.10 3.43 18.40
CA SER A 28 -3.49 2.43 19.40
C SER A 28 -3.92 1.09 18.79
N LYS A 29 -4.26 1.08 17.49
CA LYS A 29 -4.68 -0.10 16.71
C LYS A 29 -3.64 -0.49 15.66
N GLN A 30 -2.35 -0.27 15.95
CA GLN A 30 -1.25 -0.49 15.02
C GLN A 30 -1.31 -1.87 14.33
N ALA A 31 -1.59 -2.95 15.07
CA ALA A 31 -1.67 -4.30 14.50
C ALA A 31 -2.76 -4.45 13.43
N ILE A 32 -3.91 -3.78 13.61
CA ILE A 32 -5.00 -3.79 12.62
C ILE A 32 -4.61 -2.98 11.39
N ILE A 33 -3.92 -1.85 11.59
CA ILE A 33 -3.40 -1.03 10.49
C ILE A 33 -2.39 -1.84 9.67
N ASP A 34 -1.45 -2.50 10.33
CA ASP A 34 -0.43 -3.31 9.67
C ASP A 34 -1.05 -4.46 8.88
N TYR A 35 -2.03 -5.17 9.45
CA TYR A 35 -2.77 -6.22 8.75
C TYR A 35 -3.45 -5.67 7.48
N ASN A 36 -4.18 -4.56 7.60
CA ASN A 36 -4.87 -3.96 6.46
C ASN A 36 -3.89 -3.46 5.39
N VAL A 37 -2.76 -2.89 5.79
CA VAL A 37 -1.72 -2.41 4.88
C VAL A 37 -1.06 -3.58 4.13
N GLU A 38 -0.83 -4.71 4.79
CA GLU A 38 -0.26 -5.88 4.12
C GLU A 38 -1.24 -6.46 3.08
N GLN A 39 -2.52 -6.57 3.43
CA GLN A 39 -3.56 -7.00 2.47
C GLN A 39 -3.69 -6.03 1.29
N PHE A 40 -3.63 -4.72 1.55
CA PHE A 40 -3.59 -3.71 0.50
C PHE A 40 -2.38 -3.86 -0.42
N LYS A 41 -1.19 -4.07 0.16
CA LYS A 41 0.06 -4.28 -0.58
C LYS A 41 -0.05 -5.49 -1.51
N GLU A 42 -0.52 -6.63 -1.00
CA GLU A 42 -0.71 -7.85 -1.81
C GLU A 42 -1.63 -7.60 -3.01
N TYR A 43 -2.77 -6.93 -2.78
CA TYR A 43 -3.75 -6.67 -3.84
C TYR A 43 -3.23 -5.69 -4.90
N ILE A 44 -2.56 -4.62 -4.49
CA ILE A 44 -1.95 -3.65 -5.42
C ILE A 44 -0.88 -4.32 -6.28
N LEU A 45 -0.01 -5.15 -5.68
CA LEU A 45 1.00 -5.88 -6.43
C LEU A 45 0.38 -6.88 -7.42
N LYS A 46 -0.73 -7.53 -7.05
CA LYS A 46 -1.49 -8.39 -7.95
C LYS A 46 -2.07 -7.59 -9.12
N LEU A 47 -2.67 -6.43 -8.87
CA LEU A 47 -3.20 -5.56 -9.93
C LEU A 47 -2.12 -5.14 -10.92
N PHE A 48 -0.92 -4.77 -10.44
CA PHE A 48 0.18 -4.41 -11.33
C PHE A 48 0.64 -5.58 -12.21
N ARG A 49 0.71 -6.80 -11.66
CA ARG A 49 1.03 -8.00 -12.46
C ARG A 49 0.00 -8.27 -13.55
N LEU A 50 -1.30 -8.21 -13.21
CA LEU A 50 -2.38 -8.42 -14.19
C LEU A 50 -2.34 -7.40 -15.33
N ASN A 51 -2.00 -6.14 -15.02
CA ASN A 51 -1.86 -5.12 -16.06
C ASN A 51 -0.65 -5.38 -16.99
N GLN A 52 0.43 -5.98 -16.49
CA GLN A 52 1.56 -6.40 -17.32
C GLN A 52 1.17 -7.55 -18.25
N GLU A 53 0.52 -8.59 -17.72
CA GLU A 53 0.06 -9.75 -18.51
C GLU A 53 -0.93 -9.34 -19.62
N ASN A 54 -1.85 -8.41 -19.33
CA ASN A 54 -2.77 -7.86 -20.35
C ASN A 54 -2.05 -7.03 -21.42
N SER A 55 -0.95 -6.35 -21.07
CA SER A 55 -0.17 -5.56 -22.02
C SER A 55 0.66 -6.45 -22.95
N GLU A 56 1.19 -7.57 -22.45
CA GLU A 56 2.00 -8.52 -23.21
C GLU A 56 1.15 -9.39 -24.15
N SER A 57 -0.02 -9.85 -23.69
CA SER A 57 -0.96 -10.64 -24.51
C SER A 57 -1.52 -9.87 -25.72
N SER A 58 -1.64 -8.54 -25.61
CA SER A 58 -2.07 -7.66 -26.70
C SER A 58 -1.02 -7.48 -27.81
N MET A 59 0.24 -7.86 -27.55
CA MET A 59 1.37 -7.65 -28.45
C MET A 59 1.81 -8.95 -29.15
N SER A 60 1.25 -10.09 -28.74
CA SER A 60 1.45 -11.42 -29.34
C SER A 60 0.32 -11.86 -30.26
N SER A 61 -0.64 -10.98 -30.57
CA SER A 61 -1.72 -11.21 -31.54
C SER A 61 -1.51 -10.41 -32.82
#